data_AF-A0A151MDS4-F1
#
_entry.id   AF-A0A151MDS4-F1
#
_cell.length_a   1.000
_cell.length_b   1.000
_cell.length_c   1.000
_cell.angle_alpha   90.00
_cell.angle_beta   90.00
_cell.angle_gamma   90.00
#
_symmetry.space_group_name_H-M   'P 1'
#
loop_
_entity.id
_entity.type
_entity.pdbx_description
1 polymer ?
#
loop_
_entity_poly.entity_id
_entity_poly.type
_entity_poly.pdbx_seq_one_letter_code
_entity_poly.pdbx_strand_id
1 'polypeptide(L)'
;MGLLTPLLLFGCISFQVHGSRLRQEDFPPRIVEHPSDVIVSKGEPTTLNCKAEGRPTPTIEWYKDGERVETDKDDPRSHRMLLPSGSLFFLRIVHGRRSKPDEGSYVCVARNYLGEAVSRNASLEVALLCQCSVERLTEVLNALVARRLWFKGQGSWKKLSFLPPFF
;
A
#
# COMPACT_ATOMS: atom_id res chain seq x y z
N MET A 1 -90.08 13.49 9.97
CA MET A 1 -88.94 14.26 9.44
C MET A 1 -87.75 14.04 10.36
N GLY A 2 -87.00 12.96 10.14
CA GLY A 2 -85.76 12.68 10.86
C GLY A 2 -84.63 12.77 9.83
N LEU A 3 -83.86 13.85 9.86
CA LEU A 3 -82.66 13.98 9.04
C LEU A 3 -81.47 13.66 9.95
N LEU A 4 -80.89 12.48 9.69
CA LEU A 4 -79.62 12.03 10.24
C LEU A 4 -78.54 13.05 9.89
N THR A 5 -77.92 13.66 10.90
CA THR A 5 -76.68 14.41 10.75
C THR A 5 -75.54 13.42 10.48
N PRO A 6 -74.71 13.61 9.44
CA PRO A 6 -73.64 12.68 9.15
C PRO A 6 -72.52 12.81 10.19
N LEU A 7 -72.13 11.66 10.73
CA LEU A 7 -71.01 11.46 11.64
C LEU A 7 -69.70 11.99 11.03
N LEU A 8 -68.96 12.75 11.83
CA LEU A 8 -67.60 13.21 11.56
C LEU A 8 -66.67 12.00 11.39
N LEU A 9 -66.41 11.60 10.15
CA LEU A 9 -65.30 10.71 9.83
C LEU A 9 -63.99 11.52 9.89
N PHE A 10 -63.43 11.64 11.09
CA PHE A 10 -62.00 11.96 11.27
C PHE A 10 -61.17 10.76 10.80
N GLY A 11 -61.08 10.59 9.49
CA GLY A 11 -60.10 9.69 8.88
C GLY A 11 -58.74 10.35 8.97
N CYS A 12 -57.99 10.07 10.03
CA CYS A 12 -56.55 10.31 10.01
C CYS A 12 -55.97 9.38 8.94
N ILE A 13 -55.71 9.91 7.75
CA ILE A 13 -54.95 9.18 6.74
C ILE A 13 -53.53 9.14 7.28
N SER A 14 -53.20 8.07 7.99
CA SER A 14 -51.82 7.71 8.27
C SER A 14 -51.13 7.49 6.92
N PHE A 15 -50.48 8.53 6.40
CA PHE A 15 -49.52 8.36 5.32
C PHE A 15 -48.38 7.50 5.87
N GLN A 16 -48.48 6.18 5.71
CA GLN A 16 -47.30 5.33 5.76
C GLN A 16 -46.43 5.76 4.58
N VAL A 17 -45.47 6.65 4.84
CA VAL A 17 -44.29 6.80 4.02
C VAL A 17 -43.58 5.47 4.10
N HIS A 18 -43.96 4.55 3.21
CA HIS A 18 -43.22 3.33 2.98
C HIS A 18 -41.80 3.78 2.65
N GLY A 19 -40.86 3.46 3.56
CA GLY A 19 -39.49 3.97 3.54
C GLY A 19 -38.94 3.93 2.12
N SER A 20 -38.89 5.09 1.49
CA SER A 20 -38.32 5.24 0.16
C SER A 20 -36.84 4.96 0.30
N ARG A 21 -36.40 3.79 -0.17
CA ARG A 21 -34.98 3.51 -0.41
C ARG A 21 -34.49 4.62 -1.33
N LEU A 22 -33.73 5.59 -0.82
CA LEU A 22 -33.09 6.59 -1.66
C LEU A 22 -32.27 5.82 -2.68
N ARG A 23 -32.70 5.86 -3.95
CA ARG A 23 -31.83 5.41 -5.04
C ARG A 23 -30.69 6.40 -5.05
N GLN A 24 -29.58 6.00 -4.44
CA GLN A 24 -28.38 6.82 -4.46
C GLN A 24 -27.92 6.86 -5.92
N GLU A 25 -27.80 8.08 -6.44
CA GLU A 25 -27.56 8.34 -7.85
C GLU A 25 -26.18 7.84 -8.26
N ASP A 26 -26.08 7.36 -9.51
CA ASP A 26 -24.82 6.93 -10.09
C ASP A 26 -23.97 8.16 -10.45
N PHE A 27 -22.66 8.07 -10.25
CA PHE A 27 -21.71 9.17 -10.49
C PHE A 27 -20.35 8.65 -10.98
N PRO A 28 -19.62 9.47 -11.78
CA PRO A 28 -18.35 9.04 -12.35
C PRO A 28 -17.29 8.81 -11.26
N PRO A 29 -16.21 8.08 -11.57
CA PRO A 29 -15.17 7.80 -10.60
C PRO A 29 -14.46 9.08 -10.15
N ARG A 30 -13.98 9.08 -8.91
CA ARG A 30 -13.12 10.12 -8.35
C ARG A 30 -12.04 9.47 -7.49
N ILE A 31 -10.78 9.81 -7.74
CA ILE A 31 -9.68 9.38 -6.88
C ILE A 31 -9.77 10.15 -5.55
N VAL A 32 -9.84 9.41 -4.45
CA VAL A 32 -9.90 9.97 -3.07
C VAL A 32 -8.61 9.75 -2.29
N GLU A 33 -7.82 8.75 -2.69
CA GLU A 33 -6.45 8.57 -2.20
C GLU A 33 -5.54 8.41 -3.40
N HIS A 34 -4.59 9.31 -3.54
CA HIS A 34 -3.57 9.28 -4.58
C HIS A 34 -2.31 8.57 -4.07
N PRO A 35 -1.56 7.89 -4.94
CA PRO A 35 -0.27 7.36 -4.56
C PRO A 35 0.71 8.49 -4.26
N SER A 36 1.74 8.15 -3.50
CA SER A 36 2.85 9.03 -3.15
C SER A 36 4.16 8.36 -3.57
N ASP A 37 5.18 9.17 -3.80
CA ASP A 37 6.50 8.69 -4.16
C ASP A 37 7.07 7.78 -3.07
N VAL A 38 7.75 6.71 -3.47
CA VAL A 38 8.37 5.75 -2.56
C VAL A 38 9.79 5.42 -2.98
N ILE A 39 10.67 5.30 -1.99
CA ILE A 39 12.02 4.78 -2.13
C ILE A 39 12.10 3.51 -1.30
N VAL A 40 12.40 2.38 -1.93
CA VAL A 40 12.35 1.06 -1.29
C VAL A 40 13.59 0.23 -1.63
N SER A 41 14.09 -0.56 -0.70
CA SER A 41 15.25 -1.43 -0.96
C SER A 41 14.85 -2.61 -1.84
N LYS A 42 15.79 -3.07 -2.68
CA LYS A 42 15.58 -4.27 -3.50
C LYS A 42 15.21 -5.46 -2.63
N GLY A 43 14.16 -6.19 -3.00
CA GLY A 43 13.69 -7.39 -2.31
C GLY A 43 12.70 -7.11 -1.19
N GLU A 44 12.59 -5.88 -0.71
CA GLU A 44 11.61 -5.50 0.31
C GLU A 44 10.20 -5.37 -0.30
N PRO A 45 9.14 -5.63 0.48
CA PRO A 45 7.77 -5.37 0.08
C PRO A 45 7.45 -3.87 0.12
N THR A 46 6.46 -3.44 -0.67
CA THR A 46 5.89 -2.08 -0.58
C THR A 46 4.49 -2.01 -1.18
N THR A 47 3.79 -0.90 -0.95
CA THR A 47 2.45 -0.65 -1.48
C THR A 47 2.37 0.74 -2.07
N LEU A 48 1.85 0.85 -3.30
CA LEU A 48 1.36 2.12 -3.84
C LEU A 48 -0.14 2.23 -3.57
N ASN A 49 -0.50 3.17 -2.69
CA ASN A 49 -1.88 3.35 -2.28
C ASN A 49 -2.68 4.06 -3.37
N CYS A 50 -3.89 3.57 -3.62
CA CYS A 50 -4.89 4.25 -4.44
C CYS A 50 -6.27 3.83 -3.97
N LYS A 51 -7.19 4.79 -3.88
CA LYS A 51 -8.61 4.56 -3.64
C LYS A 51 -9.44 5.47 -4.52
N ALA A 52 -10.54 4.94 -5.03
CA ALA A 52 -11.50 5.68 -5.82
C ALA A 52 -12.92 5.45 -5.30
N GLU A 53 -13.70 6.52 -5.31
CA GLU A 53 -15.15 6.48 -5.14
C GLU A 53 -15.81 6.54 -6.50
N GLY A 54 -17.01 6.00 -6.62
CA GLY A 54 -17.78 6.00 -7.84
C GLY A 54 -19.01 5.13 -7.65
N ARG A 55 -20.06 5.41 -8.40
CA ARG A 55 -21.23 4.56 -8.42
C ARG A 55 -21.70 4.34 -9.85
N PRO A 56 -21.73 3.09 -10.35
CA PRO A 56 -21.30 1.84 -9.71
C PRO A 56 -19.83 1.85 -9.30
N THR A 57 -19.46 0.99 -8.35
CA THR A 57 -18.11 0.88 -7.80
C THR A 57 -17.08 0.76 -8.92
N PRO A 58 -16.08 1.65 -8.97
CA PRO A 58 -15.14 1.67 -10.08
C PRO A 58 -14.16 0.49 -10.00
N THR A 59 -13.74 -0.01 -11.16
CA THR A 59 -12.60 -0.92 -11.27
C THR A 59 -11.31 -0.10 -11.33
N ILE A 60 -10.26 -0.56 -10.64
CA ILE A 60 -8.96 0.12 -10.61
C ILE A 60 -7.93 -0.73 -11.35
N GLU A 61 -7.17 -0.07 -12.23
CA GLU A 61 -6.01 -0.62 -12.91
C GLU A 61 -4.79 0.26 -12.69
N TRP A 62 -3.60 -0.31 -12.82
CA TRP A 62 -2.34 0.42 -12.68
C TRP A 62 -1.57 0.46 -13.98
N TYR A 63 -0.93 1.59 -14.21
CA TYR A 63 -0.04 1.82 -15.35
C TYR A 63 1.31 2.29 -14.83
N LYS A 64 2.37 1.73 -15.42
CA LYS A 64 3.77 2.07 -15.15
C LYS A 64 4.37 2.57 -16.45
N ASP A 65 4.84 3.82 -16.45
CA ASP A 65 5.47 4.44 -17.63
C ASP A 65 4.59 4.34 -18.90
N GLY A 66 3.27 4.37 -18.72
CA GLY A 66 2.26 4.23 -19.78
C GLY A 66 1.87 2.78 -20.12
N GLU A 67 2.56 1.76 -19.60
CA GLU A 67 2.20 0.35 -19.80
C GLU A 67 1.32 -0.19 -18.67
N ARG A 68 0.32 -1.00 -19.00
CA ARG A 68 -0.52 -1.67 -17.99
C ARG A 68 0.32 -2.63 -17.14
N VAL A 69 0.13 -2.57 -15.83
CA VAL A 69 0.76 -3.46 -14.86
C VAL A 69 0.00 -4.78 -14.79
N GLU A 70 0.69 -5.89 -15.05
CA GLU A 70 0.19 -7.24 -14.82
C GLU A 70 0.18 -7.54 -13.30
N THR A 71 -0.89 -8.18 -12.81
CA THR A 71 -1.09 -8.51 -11.40
C THR A 71 -1.62 -9.93 -11.24
N ASP A 72 -1.51 -10.47 -10.03
CA ASP A 72 -1.80 -11.87 -9.61
C ASP A 72 -3.10 -12.52 -10.12
N LYS A 73 -4.10 -11.78 -10.61
CA LYS A 73 -5.33 -12.42 -11.12
C LYS A 73 -5.07 -13.39 -12.27
N ASP A 74 -3.97 -13.21 -12.99
CA ASP A 74 -3.66 -13.96 -14.21
C ASP A 74 -2.40 -14.86 -14.10
N ASP A 75 -1.53 -14.67 -13.10
CA ASP A 75 -0.31 -15.49 -12.90
C ASP A 75 0.10 -15.59 -11.41
N PRO A 76 0.06 -16.80 -10.79
CA PRO A 76 0.47 -17.00 -9.39
C PRO A 76 1.98 -16.84 -9.14
N ARG A 77 2.78 -16.59 -10.19
CA ARG A 77 4.21 -16.23 -10.07
C ARG A 77 4.44 -14.72 -10.01
N SER A 78 3.38 -13.91 -10.15
CA SER A 78 3.48 -12.47 -10.06
C SER A 78 3.96 -12.06 -8.67
N HIS A 79 4.91 -11.13 -8.62
CA HIS A 79 5.30 -10.48 -7.35
C HIS A 79 4.45 -9.24 -7.05
N ARG A 80 3.42 -8.98 -7.87
CA ARG A 80 2.54 -7.82 -7.81
C ARG A 80 1.08 -8.26 -7.66
N MET A 81 0.38 -7.66 -6.70
CA MET A 81 -1.01 -7.97 -6.37
C MET A 81 -1.85 -6.70 -6.32
N LEU A 82 -3.04 -6.73 -6.94
CA LEU A 82 -4.04 -5.69 -6.76
C LEU A 82 -4.88 -5.99 -5.52
N LEU A 83 -4.78 -5.12 -4.51
CA LEU A 83 -5.55 -5.27 -3.27
C LEU A 83 -7.03 -4.88 -3.48
N PRO A 84 -7.96 -5.36 -2.64
CA PRO A 84 -9.37 -4.96 -2.70
C PRO A 84 -9.61 -3.46 -2.57
N SER A 85 -8.68 -2.73 -1.95
CA SER A 85 -8.70 -1.27 -1.86
C SER A 85 -8.44 -0.57 -3.20
N GLY A 86 -7.90 -1.27 -4.19
CA GLY A 86 -7.35 -0.71 -5.44
C GLY A 86 -5.86 -0.40 -5.37
N SER A 87 -5.22 -0.62 -4.23
CA SER A 87 -3.79 -0.37 -4.04
C SER A 87 -2.94 -1.47 -4.68
N LEU A 88 -1.78 -1.10 -5.23
CA LEU A 88 -0.84 -2.03 -5.86
C LEU A 88 0.19 -2.48 -4.81
N PHE A 89 0.15 -3.74 -4.44
CA PHE A 89 1.09 -4.35 -3.50
C PHE A 89 2.20 -5.08 -4.25
N PHE A 90 3.43 -4.89 -3.82
CA PHE A 90 4.61 -5.61 -4.28
C PHE A 90 5.07 -6.51 -3.14
N LEU A 91 5.10 -7.83 -3.38
CA LEU A 91 5.64 -8.80 -2.42
C LEU A 91 7.14 -8.60 -2.20
N ARG A 92 7.86 -8.24 -3.27
CA ARG A 92 9.28 -7.93 -3.26
C ARG A 92 9.61 -7.02 -4.42
N ILE A 93 10.49 -6.05 -4.20
CA ILE A 93 10.90 -5.13 -5.25
C ILE A 93 12.01 -5.71 -6.12
N VAL A 94 11.78 -5.71 -7.43
CA VAL A 94 12.65 -6.27 -8.45
C VAL A 94 13.44 -5.16 -9.14
N HIS A 95 14.76 -5.24 -9.02
CA HIS A 95 15.71 -4.38 -9.73
C HIS A 95 16.76 -5.23 -10.46
N GLY A 96 17.07 -4.84 -11.71
CA GLY A 96 18.21 -5.35 -12.46
C GLY A 96 17.94 -5.52 -13.96
N ARG A 97 19.01 -5.57 -14.75
CA ARG A 97 18.96 -5.62 -16.23
C ARG A 97 18.41 -6.92 -16.82
N ARG A 98 18.36 -8.00 -16.05
CA ARG A 98 17.90 -9.33 -16.50
C ARG A 98 16.42 -9.61 -16.18
N SER A 99 15.72 -8.65 -15.59
CA SER A 99 14.32 -8.74 -15.16
C SER A 99 13.56 -7.49 -15.62
N LYS A 100 12.23 -7.52 -15.63
CA LYS A 100 11.42 -6.29 -15.79
C LYS A 100 11.53 -5.49 -14.48
N PRO A 101 12.23 -4.34 -14.45
CA PRO A 101 12.41 -3.56 -13.22
C PRO A 101 11.07 -3.02 -12.71
N ASP A 102 10.96 -2.84 -11.40
CA ASP A 102 9.80 -2.19 -10.77
C ASP A 102 9.93 -0.66 -10.76
N GLU A 103 11.11 -0.08 -10.95
CA GLU A 103 11.29 1.38 -10.96
C GLU A 103 10.55 2.06 -12.10
N GLY A 104 9.82 3.12 -11.80
CA GLY A 104 9.12 3.91 -12.81
C GLY A 104 8.09 4.86 -12.22
N SER A 105 7.36 5.54 -13.11
CA SER A 105 6.25 6.42 -12.77
C SER A 105 4.93 5.67 -12.86
N TYR A 106 4.21 5.62 -11.75
CA TYR A 106 2.96 4.90 -11.61
C TYR A 106 1.75 5.83 -11.55
N VAL A 107 0.66 5.41 -12.19
CA VAL A 107 -0.68 5.98 -12.02
C VAL A 107 -1.70 4.87 -11.83
N CYS A 108 -2.72 5.12 -11.01
CA CYS A 108 -3.92 4.29 -10.98
C CYS A 108 -5.02 4.96 -11.81
N VAL A 109 -5.81 4.13 -12.48
CA VAL A 109 -6.92 4.55 -13.32
C VAL A 109 -8.17 3.83 -12.84
N ALA A 110 -9.16 4.61 -12.42
CA ALA A 110 -10.45 4.13 -11.92
C ALA A 110 -11.53 4.31 -12.98
N ARG A 111 -12.30 3.26 -13.29
CA ARG A 111 -13.32 3.27 -14.36
C ARG A 111 -14.66 2.74 -13.91
N ASN A 112 -15.73 3.39 -14.36
CA ASN A 112 -17.08 2.82 -14.38
C ASN A 112 -17.77 3.21 -15.69
N TYR A 113 -19.05 2.86 -15.88
CA TYR A 113 -19.75 3.16 -17.13
C TYR A 113 -19.98 4.66 -17.38
N LEU A 114 -19.82 5.52 -16.37
CA LEU A 114 -19.97 6.97 -16.46
C LEU A 114 -18.65 7.69 -16.77
N GLY A 115 -17.51 7.02 -16.66
CA GLY A 115 -16.24 7.62 -17.05
C GLY A 115 -15.02 7.02 -16.35
N GLU A 116 -13.95 7.83 -16.35
CA GLU A 116 -12.62 7.47 -15.87
C GLU A 116 -12.05 8.59 -15.00
N ALA A 117 -11.30 8.22 -13.96
CA ALA A 117 -10.46 9.14 -13.20
C ALA A 117 -9.04 8.60 -13.08
N VAL A 118 -8.05 9.48 -13.26
CA VAL A 118 -6.63 9.16 -13.21
C VAL A 118 -6.00 9.81 -11.98
N SER A 119 -5.12 9.10 -11.29
CA SER A 119 -4.40 9.65 -10.13
C SER A 119 -3.28 10.61 -10.53
N ARG A 120 -2.71 11.31 -9.54
CA ARG A 120 -1.38 11.88 -9.68
C ARG A 120 -0.35 10.77 -9.92
N ASN A 121 0.76 11.13 -10.55
CA ASN A 121 1.91 10.27 -10.68
C ASN A 121 2.55 10.03 -9.31
N ALA A 122 3.08 8.84 -9.13
CA ALA A 122 4.00 8.51 -8.04
C ALA A 122 5.23 7.80 -8.61
N SER A 123 6.42 8.22 -8.19
CA SER A 123 7.67 7.55 -8.54
C SER A 123 7.96 6.41 -7.57
N LEU A 124 8.27 5.24 -8.12
CA LEU A 124 8.89 4.14 -7.37
C LEU A 124 10.38 4.13 -7.71
N GLU A 125 11.21 4.39 -6.71
CA GLU A 125 12.66 4.31 -6.81
C GLU A 125 13.21 3.19 -5.92
N VAL A 126 14.31 2.58 -6.37
CA VAL A 126 14.98 1.55 -5.59
C VAL A 126 16.22 2.10 -4.91
N ALA A 127 16.24 2.00 -3.58
CA ALA A 127 17.43 2.26 -2.79
C ALA A 127 18.48 1.21 -3.14
N LEU A 128 19.57 1.67 -3.78
CA LEU A 128 20.77 0.87 -4.05
C LEU A 128 21.70 0.77 -2.84
N LEU A 129 21.26 1.27 -1.69
CA LEU A 129 22.01 1.13 -0.45
C LEU A 129 22.15 -0.36 -0.15
N CYS A 130 23.38 -0.86 -0.24
CA CYS A 130 23.70 -2.23 0.16
C CYS A 130 23.35 -2.41 1.64
N GLN A 131 22.17 -2.95 1.94
CA GLN A 131 21.82 -3.47 3.28
C GLN A 131 22.92 -4.45 3.76
N CYS A 132 23.59 -5.13 2.82
CA CYS A 132 24.76 -5.98 3.06
C CYS A 132 26.02 -5.28 3.62
N SER A 133 26.15 -3.96 3.56
CA SER A 133 27.35 -3.24 3.99
C SER A 133 27.31 -2.84 5.47
N VAL A 134 26.12 -2.56 6.00
CA VAL A 134 25.98 -2.02 7.37
C VAL A 134 26.16 -3.13 8.42
N GLU A 135 25.64 -4.33 8.16
CA GLU A 135 25.81 -5.50 9.06
C GLU A 135 27.22 -6.10 8.99
N ARG A 136 27.85 -6.10 7.80
CA ARG A 136 29.25 -6.55 7.67
C ARG A 136 30.23 -5.61 8.35
N LEU A 137 29.98 -4.30 8.32
CA LEU A 137 30.85 -3.36 8.99
C LEU A 137 30.75 -3.48 10.52
N THR A 138 29.59 -3.77 11.09
CA THR A 138 29.48 -4.02 12.54
C THR A 138 30.15 -5.33 12.94
N GLU A 139 30.03 -6.41 12.16
CA GLU A 139 30.78 -7.65 12.38
C GLU A 139 32.30 -7.45 12.28
N VAL A 140 32.76 -6.73 11.26
CA VAL A 140 34.19 -6.43 11.05
C VAL A 140 34.71 -5.49 12.14
N LEU A 141 33.96 -4.45 12.53
CA LEU A 141 34.32 -3.58 13.67
C LEU A 141 34.35 -4.38 14.98
N ASN A 142 33.34 -5.21 15.26
CA ASN A 142 33.28 -6.05 16.45
C ASN A 142 34.46 -7.03 16.49
N ALA A 143 34.86 -7.60 15.35
CA ALA A 143 36.04 -8.46 15.24
C ALA A 143 37.36 -7.70 15.44
N LEU A 144 37.47 -6.45 14.96
CA LEU A 144 38.65 -5.61 15.15
C LEU A 144 38.78 -5.11 16.60
N VAL A 145 37.67 -4.78 17.25
CA VAL A 145 37.63 -4.44 18.68
C VAL A 145 37.99 -5.66 19.54
N ALA A 146 37.47 -6.85 19.21
CA ALA A 146 37.82 -8.10 19.90
C ALA A 146 39.31 -8.46 19.78
N ARG A 147 39.95 -8.17 18.64
CA ARG A 147 41.40 -8.38 18.45
C ARG A 147 42.28 -7.42 19.26
N ARG A 148 41.77 -6.27 19.71
CA ARG A 148 42.48 -5.36 20.64
C ARG A 148 42.45 -5.83 22.10
N LEU A 149 41.69 -6.87 22.44
CA LEU A 149 41.62 -7.43 23.80
C LEU A 149 42.64 -8.54 24.06
N TRP A 150 43.48 -8.88 23.09
CA TRP A 150 44.51 -9.89 23.22
C TRP A 150 45.89 -9.25 23.04
N PHE A 151 46.70 -9.24 24.09
CA PHE A 151 48.08 -8.76 24.03
C PHE A 151 49.03 -9.96 24.05
N LYS A 152 50.02 -9.98 23.16
CA LYS A 152 51.04 -11.04 23.09
C LYS A 152 52.20 -10.67 24.00
N GLY A 153 52.20 -11.19 25.23
CA GLY A 153 53.31 -11.08 26.18
C GLY A 153 53.93 -12.46 26.42
N GLN A 154 55.25 -12.59 26.21
CA GLN A 154 56.04 -13.80 26.51
C GLN A 154 55.45 -15.12 25.97
N GLY A 155 55.27 -15.19 24.65
CA GLY A 155 54.96 -16.46 23.97
C GLY A 155 53.55 -17.02 24.20
N SER A 156 52.68 -16.35 24.96
CA SER A 156 51.30 -16.78 25.19
C SER A 156 50.29 -15.64 25.01
N TRP A 157 49.14 -15.96 24.43
CA TRP A 157 48.04 -15.02 24.22
C TRP A 157 47.22 -14.91 25.52
N LYS A 158 47.13 -13.72 26.09
CA LYS A 158 46.30 -13.45 27.28
C LYS A 158 45.11 -12.54 26.91
N LYS A 159 43.92 -12.88 27.40
CA LYS A 159 42.67 -12.12 27.26
C LYS A 159 42.67 -10.99 28.30
N LEU A 160 42.49 -9.73 27.90
CA LEU A 160 42.21 -8.64 28.84
C LEU A 160 40.76 -8.76 29.33
N SER A 161 40.58 -9.24 30.54
CA SER A 161 39.33 -9.07 31.29
C SER A 161 39.32 -7.66 31.87
N PHE A 162 38.54 -6.76 31.28
CA PHE A 162 38.14 -5.54 31.97
C PHE A 162 37.20 -5.95 33.11
N LEU A 163 37.63 -5.71 34.35
CA LEU A 163 36.71 -5.73 35.50
C LEU A 163 35.69 -4.60 35.28
N PRO A 164 34.39 -4.81 35.58
CA PRO A 164 33.44 -3.72 35.59
C PRO A 164 33.90 -2.65 36.60
N PRO A 165 33.64 -1.35 36.35
CA PRO A 165 33.94 -0.33 37.32
C PRO A 165 33.16 -0.62 38.60
N PHE A 166 33.87 -0.79 39.71
CA PHE A 166 33.27 -0.75 41.03
C PHE A 166 32.59 0.61 41.21
N PHE A 167 31.29 0.59 41.51
CA PHE A 167 30.63 1.68 42.22
C PHE A 167 31.00 1.59 43.70
#